data_AF-A0A7Y9XJB8-F1
#
_entry.id   AF-A0A7Y9XJB8-F1
#
_cell.length_a   1.000
_cell.length_b   1.000
_cell.length_c   1.000
_cell.angle_alpha   90.00
_cell.angle_beta   90.00
_cell.angle_gamma   90.00
#
_symmetry.space_group_name_H-M   'P 1'
#
loop_
_entity.id
_entity.type
_entity.pdbx_description
1 polymer ?
#
loop_
_entity_poly.entity_id
_entity_poly.type
_entity_poly.pdbx_seq_one_letter_code
_entity_poly.pdbx_strand_id
1 'polypeptide(L)'
;MMYHTIKHGIFADEFARVLRLAMNKNDDVLVAVPGNIDNLTVPIARLLGAALAKRLLEEREVTVTTPGAPEKTLYLASINGCTSFKKGSVVLPWTPLDTVSKAAAKHSSSDTFFIANDGPGTPYREPGKDELTRYQKSYPRSKVV
;
A
#
# COMPACT_ATOMS: atom_id res chain seq x y z
N MET A 1 12.37 3.65 -2.94
CA MET A 1 12.00 4.09 -4.32
C MET A 1 10.48 4.28 -4.40
N MET A 2 9.98 5.13 -5.29
CA MET A 2 8.53 5.35 -5.46
C MET A 2 7.98 4.49 -6.61
N TYR A 3 6.85 3.81 -6.40
CA TYR A 3 6.17 2.96 -7.37
C TYR A 3 4.68 3.30 -7.42
N HIS A 4 4.04 3.08 -8.57
CA HIS A 4 2.60 3.26 -8.76
C HIS A 4 1.99 2.20 -9.67
N THR A 5 0.70 1.95 -9.47
CA THR A 5 -0.10 1.13 -10.39
C THR A 5 -0.75 2.01 -11.47
N ILE A 6 -1.00 1.43 -12.66
CA ILE A 6 -1.87 2.06 -13.66
C ILE A 6 -3.35 1.80 -13.31
N LYS A 7 -3.66 0.62 -12.75
CA LYS A 7 -4.98 0.33 -12.23
C LYS A 7 -5.24 1.21 -11.01
N HIS A 8 -6.28 2.02 -11.08
CA HIS A 8 -6.72 2.96 -10.05
C HIS A 8 -8.16 2.64 -9.65
N GLY A 9 -8.60 3.05 -8.47
CA GLY A 9 -9.90 2.67 -7.89
C GLY A 9 -9.81 1.47 -6.97
N ILE A 10 -10.90 1.20 -6.24
CA ILE A 10 -10.95 0.14 -5.23
C ILE A 10 -11.01 -1.23 -5.92
N PHE A 11 -9.84 -1.77 -6.23
CA PHE A 11 -9.64 -3.06 -6.88
C PHE A 11 -8.88 -4.02 -5.97
N ALA A 12 -9.62 -4.91 -5.30
CA ALA A 12 -9.07 -5.86 -4.34
C ALA A 12 -7.92 -6.71 -4.91
N ASP A 13 -8.06 -7.18 -6.15
CA ASP A 13 -7.03 -8.00 -6.81
C ASP A 13 -5.75 -7.21 -7.07
N GLU A 14 -5.88 -5.92 -7.37
CA GLU A 14 -4.71 -5.07 -7.60
C GLU A 14 -3.97 -4.80 -6.30
N PHE A 15 -4.69 -4.53 -5.22
CA PHE A 15 -4.07 -4.40 -3.91
C PHE A 15 -3.38 -5.70 -3.46
N ALA A 16 -4.01 -6.86 -3.63
CA ALA A 16 -3.38 -8.15 -3.32
C ALA A 16 -2.10 -8.39 -4.15
N ARG A 17 -2.11 -8.02 -5.44
CA ARG A 17 -0.94 -8.10 -6.32
C ARG A 17 0.20 -7.19 -5.84
N VAL A 18 -0.10 -5.93 -5.54
CA VAL A 18 0.89 -4.95 -5.04
C VAL A 18 1.44 -5.37 -3.69
N LEU A 19 0.59 -5.86 -2.79
CA LEU A 19 1.02 -6.34 -1.48
C LEU A 19 1.99 -7.52 -1.61
N ARG A 20 1.70 -8.47 -2.52
CA ARG A 20 2.63 -9.57 -2.83
C ARG A 20 3.96 -9.05 -3.39
N LEU A 21 3.94 -8.07 -4.29
CA LEU A 21 5.17 -7.46 -4.82
C LEU A 21 5.99 -6.78 -3.71
N ALA A 22 5.33 -6.06 -2.81
CA ALA A 22 5.96 -5.43 -1.66
C ALA A 22 6.62 -6.44 -0.72
N MET A 23 5.95 -7.57 -0.44
CA MET A 23 6.48 -8.68 0.37
C MET A 23 7.65 -9.42 -0.32
N ASN A 24 7.63 -9.53 -1.65
CA ASN A 24 8.74 -10.13 -2.39
C ASN A 24 9.99 -9.24 -2.38
N LYS A 25 9.81 -7.92 -2.25
CA LYS A 25 10.90 -6.95 -2.34
C LYS A 25 11.60 -6.70 -1.01
N ASN A 26 10.85 -6.67 0.10
CA ASN A 26 11.35 -6.39 1.43
C ASN A 26 10.71 -7.34 2.46
N ASP A 27 11.38 -7.57 3.58
CA ASP A 27 10.88 -8.46 4.63
C ASP A 27 9.78 -7.79 5.46
N ASP A 28 9.95 -6.50 5.73
CA ASP A 28 8.97 -5.67 6.44
C ASP A 28 8.09 -4.90 5.46
N VAL A 29 6.77 -4.95 5.68
CA VAL A 29 5.78 -4.28 4.84
C VAL A 29 4.77 -3.54 5.70
N LEU A 30 4.73 -2.21 5.57
CA LEU A 30 3.70 -1.37 6.16
C LEU A 30 2.55 -1.17 5.17
N VAL A 31 1.35 -1.62 5.52
CA VAL A 31 0.10 -1.28 4.83
C VAL A 31 -0.51 -0.06 5.50
N ALA A 32 -0.50 1.06 4.80
CA ALA A 32 -1.03 2.32 5.30
C ALA A 32 -2.54 2.41 5.11
N VAL A 33 -3.30 2.42 6.21
CA VAL A 33 -4.76 2.48 6.14
C VAL A 33 -5.28 3.91 5.95
N PRO A 34 -6.09 4.20 4.92
CA PRO A 34 -6.81 5.46 4.78
C PRO A 34 -8.06 5.47 5.67
N GLY A 35 -7.91 5.47 7.00
CA GLY A 35 -9.01 5.67 7.96
C GLY A 35 -10.03 4.53 8.09
N ASN A 36 -10.61 4.04 6.98
CA ASN A 36 -11.48 2.87 6.94
C ASN A 36 -10.71 1.64 6.41
N ILE A 37 -10.67 0.59 7.23
CA ILE A 37 -9.91 -0.64 7.02
C ILE A 37 -10.72 -1.75 6.34
N ASP A 38 -12.05 -1.60 6.28
CA ASP A 38 -12.95 -2.68 5.90
C ASP A 38 -12.70 -3.16 4.46
N ASN A 39 -12.31 -2.23 3.58
CA ASN A 39 -11.98 -2.52 2.18
C ASN A 39 -10.66 -3.30 2.01
N LEU A 40 -9.85 -3.44 3.06
CA LEU A 40 -8.58 -4.18 3.02
C LEU A 40 -8.73 -5.62 3.53
N THR A 41 -9.72 -5.90 4.38
CA THR A 41 -9.91 -7.21 5.03
C THR A 41 -10.03 -8.34 4.01
N VAL A 42 -10.94 -8.20 3.04
CA VAL A 42 -11.18 -9.24 2.02
C VAL A 42 -9.93 -9.51 1.16
N PRO A 43 -9.26 -8.50 0.58
CA PRO A 43 -8.03 -8.75 -0.17
C PRO A 43 -6.88 -9.35 0.66
N ILE A 44 -6.68 -8.89 1.91
CA ILE A 44 -5.65 -9.45 2.79
C ILE A 44 -5.98 -10.92 3.10
N ALA A 45 -7.23 -11.23 3.41
CA ALA A 45 -7.69 -12.60 3.65
C ALA A 45 -7.51 -13.49 2.43
N ARG A 46 -7.71 -12.97 1.22
CA ARG A 46 -7.47 -13.73 -0.03
C ARG A 46 -5.98 -13.99 -0.27
N LEU A 47 -5.09 -13.08 0.11
CA LEU A 47 -3.65 -13.25 -0.09
C LEU A 47 -3.00 -14.13 0.98
N LEU A 48 -3.37 -13.94 2.25
CA LEU A 48 -2.68 -14.53 3.42
C LEU A 48 -3.52 -15.58 4.15
N GLY A 49 -4.79 -15.74 3.78
CA GLY A 49 -5.76 -16.53 4.52
C GLY A 49 -6.51 -15.72 5.58
N ALA A 50 -7.76 -16.12 5.84
CA ALA A 50 -8.66 -15.41 6.74
C ALA A 50 -8.13 -15.30 8.18
N ALA A 51 -7.44 -16.34 8.67
CA ALA A 51 -6.87 -16.35 10.02
C ALA A 51 -5.77 -15.29 10.20
N LEU A 52 -4.82 -15.21 9.26
CA LEU A 52 -3.74 -14.21 9.30
C LEU A 52 -4.28 -12.80 9.08
N ALA A 53 -5.25 -12.61 8.18
CA ALA A 53 -5.88 -11.32 7.99
C ALA A 53 -6.59 -10.83 9.25
N LYS A 54 -7.36 -11.70 9.92
CA LYS A 54 -8.00 -11.39 11.19
C LYS A 54 -6.98 -10.99 12.25
N ARG A 55 -5.91 -11.77 12.42
CA ARG A 55 -4.82 -11.44 13.35
C ARG A 55 -4.17 -10.10 13.03
N LEU A 56 -3.92 -9.79 11.75
CA LEU A 56 -3.32 -8.51 11.36
C LEU A 56 -4.23 -7.32 11.69
N LEU A 57 -5.55 -7.48 11.59
CA LEU A 57 -6.52 -6.45 11.99
C LEU A 57 -6.55 -6.23 13.51
N GLU A 58 -6.39 -7.29 14.29
CA GLU A 58 -6.42 -7.28 15.75
C GLU A 58 -5.08 -6.80 16.36
N GLU A 59 -3.98 -7.43 15.95
CA GLU A 59 -2.63 -7.23 16.49
C GLU A 59 -1.91 -6.04 15.84
N ARG A 60 -2.36 -5.56 14.66
CA ARG A 60 -1.73 -4.48 13.85
C ARG A 60 -0.32 -4.77 13.35
N GLU A 61 0.27 -5.87 13.78
CA GLU A 61 1.57 -6.38 13.41
C GLU A 61 1.47 -7.91 13.42
N VAL A 62 1.79 -8.55 12.29
CA VAL A 62 1.79 -10.01 12.20
C VAL A 62 2.95 -10.46 11.35
N THR A 63 3.61 -11.50 11.82
CA THR A 63 4.65 -12.19 11.08
C THR A 63 4.07 -13.34 10.27
N VAL A 64 4.40 -13.36 8.98
CA VAL A 64 3.97 -14.35 8.00
C VAL A 64 5.14 -15.25 7.65
N THR A 65 5.00 -16.53 8.02
CA THR A 65 5.94 -17.58 7.66
C THR A 65 5.33 -18.42 6.54
N THR A 66 6.01 -18.45 5.39
CA THR A 66 5.64 -19.32 4.27
C THR A 66 6.72 -20.39 4.12
N PRO A 67 6.37 -21.68 3.98
CA PRO A 67 7.37 -22.74 3.84
C PRO A 67 8.34 -22.46 2.67
N GLY A 68 9.63 -22.47 2.95
CA GLY A 68 10.67 -22.23 1.96
C GLY A 68 10.88 -20.76 1.56
N ALA A 69 10.20 -19.80 2.21
CA ALA A 69 10.43 -18.37 2.01
C ALA A 69 10.95 -17.70 3.30
N PRO A 70 11.71 -16.59 3.18
CA PRO A 70 12.05 -15.75 4.32
C PRO A 70 10.80 -15.28 5.06
N GLU A 71 10.94 -15.14 6.37
CA GLU A 71 9.92 -14.58 7.24
C GLU A 71 9.61 -13.13 6.82
N LYS A 72 8.33 -12.77 6.82
CA LYS A 72 7.85 -11.44 6.43
C LYS A 72 7.04 -10.83 7.56
N THR A 73 7.24 -9.55 7.88
CA THR A 73 6.44 -8.85 8.88
C THR A 73 5.51 -7.86 8.20
N LEU A 74 4.21 -7.97 8.49
CA LEU A 74 3.21 -7.04 8.03
C LEU A 74 2.77 -6.13 9.17
N TYR A 75 2.80 -4.83 8.89
CA TYR A 75 2.31 -3.80 9.79
C TYR A 75 1.08 -3.14 9.18
N LEU A 76 0.10 -2.83 10.01
CA LEU A 76 -1.15 -2.20 9.59
C LEU A 76 -1.40 -0.97 10.47
N ALA A 77 -1.10 0.21 9.93
CA ALA A 77 -1.21 1.46 10.68
C ALA A 77 -1.55 2.63 9.74
N SER A 78 -2.12 3.71 10.32
CA SER A 78 -2.17 4.99 9.61
C SER A 78 -0.75 5.55 9.50
N ILE A 79 -0.43 6.28 8.43
CA ILE A 79 0.87 6.96 8.28
C ILE A 79 1.18 7.89 9.46
N ASN A 80 0.15 8.50 10.06
CA ASN A 80 0.30 9.37 11.22
C ASN A 80 0.29 8.61 12.56
N GLY A 81 -0.05 7.32 12.53
CA GLY A 81 -0.12 6.48 13.72
C GLY A 81 1.27 6.03 14.22
N CYS A 82 1.24 5.44 15.43
CA CYS A 82 2.37 4.71 15.97
C CYS A 82 2.51 3.36 15.27
N THR A 83 3.73 3.02 14.89
CA THR A 83 4.09 1.71 14.33
C THR A 83 5.54 1.41 14.67
N SER A 84 5.82 0.12 14.89
CA SER A 84 7.16 -0.46 15.07
C SER A 84 7.93 -0.51 13.75
N PHE A 85 7.26 -0.42 12.59
CA PHE A 85 7.87 -0.44 11.27
C PHE A 85 9.00 0.60 11.13
N LYS A 86 10.19 0.13 10.76
CA LYS A 86 11.38 0.98 10.59
C LYS A 86 11.67 1.27 9.12
N LYS A 87 11.78 0.23 8.30
CA LYS A 87 12.17 0.29 6.89
C LYS A 87 11.65 -0.93 6.16
N GLY A 88 11.40 -0.81 4.86
CA GLY A 88 11.02 -1.93 4.00
C GLY A 88 10.16 -1.45 2.85
N SER A 89 9.01 -2.09 2.66
CA SER A 89 7.98 -1.63 1.72
C SER A 89 6.86 -0.88 2.45
N VAL A 90 6.36 0.21 1.87
CA VAL A 90 5.17 0.93 2.32
C VAL A 90 4.12 0.84 1.22
N VAL A 91 2.99 0.20 1.48
CA VAL A 91 1.87 0.07 0.55
C VAL A 91 0.80 1.09 0.92
N LEU A 92 0.43 1.93 -0.03
CA LEU A 92 -0.51 3.04 0.11
C LEU A 92 -1.74 2.78 -0.79
N PRO A 93 -2.66 1.90 -0.39
CA PRO A 93 -3.84 1.59 -1.17
C PRO A 93 -4.88 2.71 -1.02
N TRP A 94 -5.22 3.37 -2.12
CA TRP A 94 -6.35 4.30 -2.19
C TRP A 94 -6.25 5.46 -1.18
N THR A 95 -5.02 5.87 -0.87
CA THR A 95 -4.79 6.96 0.09
C THR A 95 -4.74 8.30 -0.64
N PRO A 96 -5.19 9.41 -0.02
CA PRO A 96 -5.00 10.75 -0.57
C PRO A 96 -3.52 11.06 -0.82
N LEU A 97 -3.22 11.89 -1.83
CA LEU A 97 -1.84 12.27 -2.17
C LEU A 97 -1.06 12.93 -1.02
N ASP A 98 -1.74 13.63 -0.12
CA ASP A 98 -1.11 14.18 1.07
C ASP A 98 -0.51 13.08 1.97
N THR A 99 -1.21 11.95 2.11
CA THR A 99 -0.71 10.76 2.82
C THR A 99 0.52 10.18 2.14
N VAL A 100 0.56 10.22 0.81
CA VAL A 100 1.72 9.75 0.02
C VAL A 100 2.95 10.60 0.29
N SER A 101 2.80 11.93 0.30
CA SER A 101 3.90 12.86 0.63
C SER A 101 4.39 12.66 2.06
N LYS A 102 3.48 12.46 3.01
CA LYS A 102 3.83 12.15 4.41
C LYS A 102 4.57 10.82 4.53
N ALA A 103 4.12 9.78 3.82
CA ALA A 103 4.80 8.49 3.81
C ALA A 103 6.21 8.58 3.21
N ALA A 104 6.37 9.31 2.10
CA ALA A 104 7.66 9.53 1.46
C ALA A 104 8.64 10.30 2.38
N ALA A 105 8.13 11.25 3.17
CA ALA A 105 8.94 11.97 4.15
C ALA A 105 9.29 11.11 5.37
N LYS A 106 8.31 10.42 5.96
CA LYS A 106 8.47 9.62 7.20
C LYS A 106 9.29 8.34 6.97
N HIS A 107 9.19 7.74 5.79
CA HIS A 107 9.84 6.47 5.43
C HIS A 107 10.69 6.64 4.15
N SER A 108 11.55 7.65 4.13
CA SER A 108 12.32 8.06 2.94
C SER A 108 13.26 6.98 2.38
N SER A 109 13.71 6.04 3.22
CA SER A 109 14.56 4.91 2.81
C SER A 109 13.78 3.68 2.32
N SER A 110 12.45 3.72 2.35
CA SER A 110 11.59 2.59 2.02
C SER A 110 11.15 2.61 0.55
N ASP A 111 10.68 1.47 0.08
CA ASP A 111 9.99 1.36 -1.21
C ASP A 111 8.50 1.64 -1.03
N THR A 112 7.99 2.69 -1.66
CA THR A 112 6.60 3.13 -1.51
C THR A 112 5.79 2.73 -2.73
N PHE A 113 4.74 1.95 -2.54
CA PHE A 113 3.83 1.49 -3.58
C PHE A 113 2.49 2.21 -3.45
N PHE A 114 2.12 2.99 -4.45
CA PHE A 114 0.88 3.78 -4.47
C PHE A 114 -0.16 3.18 -5.40
N ILE A 115 -1.40 3.06 -4.92
CA ILE A 115 -2.58 2.69 -5.72
C ILE A 115 -3.55 3.86 -5.65
N ALA A 116 -3.77 4.56 -6.75
CA ALA A 116 -4.62 5.75 -6.77
C ALA A 116 -6.11 5.41 -6.62
N ASN A 117 -6.93 6.31 -6.06
CA ASN A 117 -8.40 6.17 -6.08
C ASN A 117 -8.96 6.45 -7.46
N ASP A 118 -8.42 7.45 -8.14
CA ASP A 118 -8.82 7.84 -9.48
C ASP A 118 -7.60 8.06 -10.39
N GLY A 119 -7.84 7.98 -11.70
CA GLY A 119 -6.83 8.12 -12.74
C GLY A 119 -7.39 8.66 -14.05
N PRO A 120 -6.58 8.71 -15.11
CA PRO A 120 -7.00 9.23 -16.41
C PRO A 120 -8.27 8.55 -16.93
N GLY A 121 -9.25 9.34 -17.35
CA GLY A 121 -10.54 8.81 -17.82
C GLY A 121 -11.58 8.54 -16.73
N THR A 122 -11.28 8.81 -15.46
CA THR A 122 -12.30 8.77 -14.40
C THR A 122 -13.36 9.85 -14.65
N PRO A 123 -14.67 9.51 -14.69
CA PRO A 123 -15.72 10.50 -14.87
C PRO A 123 -15.68 11.54 -13.72
N TYR A 124 -16.13 12.77 -14.00
CA TYR A 124 -16.22 13.89 -13.03
C TYR A 124 -14.90 14.57 -12.62
N ARG A 125 -13.74 14.19 -13.16
CA ARG A 125 -12.47 14.91 -12.95
C ARG A 125 -12.05 15.67 -14.20
N GLU A 126 -11.62 16.91 -14.03
CA GLU A 126 -10.93 17.64 -15.10
C GLU A 126 -9.64 16.88 -15.50
N PRO A 127 -9.28 16.88 -16.78
CA PRO A 127 -8.04 16.24 -17.25
C PRO A 127 -6.81 16.66 -16.44
N GLY A 128 -6.08 15.66 -15.93
CA GLY A 128 -4.85 15.85 -15.17
C GLY A 128 -5.03 16.38 -13.75
N LYS A 129 -6.26 16.40 -13.23
CA LYS A 129 -6.58 16.63 -11.82
C LYS A 129 -6.81 15.33 -11.03
N ASP A 130 -6.84 14.18 -11.70
CA ASP A 130 -6.89 12.87 -11.08
C ASP A 130 -5.62 12.59 -10.25
N GLU A 131 -5.76 11.72 -9.26
CA GLU A 131 -4.74 11.38 -8.27
C GLU A 131 -3.52 10.74 -8.92
N LEU A 132 -3.71 9.80 -9.86
CA LEU A 132 -2.59 9.15 -10.53
C LEU A 132 -1.75 10.15 -11.34
N THR A 133 -2.39 11.01 -12.14
CA THR A 133 -1.68 12.04 -12.91
C THR A 133 -0.96 13.04 -12.01
N ARG A 134 -1.61 13.48 -10.93
CA ARG A 134 -1.00 14.38 -9.95
C ARG A 134 0.16 13.71 -9.21
N TYR A 135 0.04 12.44 -8.85
CA TYR A 135 1.14 11.66 -8.28
C TYR A 135 2.34 11.62 -9.23
N GLN A 136 2.12 11.28 -10.50
CA GLN A 136 3.19 11.19 -11.50
C GLN A 136 3.89 12.53 -11.73
N LYS A 137 3.15 13.65 -11.65
CA LYS A 137 3.74 15.00 -11.68
C LYS A 137 4.63 15.28 -10.46
N SER A 138 4.20 14.89 -9.26
CA SER A 138 4.97 15.10 -8.02
C SER A 138 6.14 14.13 -7.88
N TYR A 139 6.04 12.93 -8.45
CA TYR A 139 7.03 11.86 -8.40
C TYR A 139 7.40 11.38 -9.81
N PRO A 140 8.05 12.22 -10.64
CA PRO A 140 8.32 11.92 -12.04
C PRO A 140 9.29 10.75 -12.25
N ARG A 141 10.04 10.38 -11.20
CA ARG A 141 10.95 9.23 -11.19
C ARG A 141 10.30 7.95 -10.66
N SER A 142 9.01 7.98 -10.33
CA SER A 142 8.30 6.79 -9.88
C SER A 142 8.18 5.75 -10.99
N LYS A 143 8.16 4.47 -10.63
CA LYS A 143 8.09 3.36 -11.59
C LYS A 143 6.72 2.70 -11.57
N VAL A 144 6.22 2.36 -12.75
CA VAL A 144 5.03 1.52 -12.87
C VAL A 144 5.33 0.09 -12.39
N VAL A 145 4.38 -0.52 -11.69
CA VAL A 145 4.43 -1.92 -11.23
C VAL A 145 3.17 -2.68 -11.55
#